data_AF-A0A850H4B6-F1
#
_entry.id   AF-A0A850H4B6-F1
#
_cell.length_a   1.000
_cell.length_b   1.000
_cell.length_c   1.000
_cell.angle_alpha   90.00
_cell.angle_beta   90.00
_cell.angle_gamma   90.00
#
_symmetry.space_group_name_H-M   'P 1'
#
loop_
_entity.id
_entity.type
_entity.pdbx_description
1 polymer ?
#
loop_
_entity_poly.entity_id
_entity_poly.type
_entity_poly.pdbx_seq_one_letter_code
_entity_poly.pdbx_strand_id
1 'polypeptide(L)'
;MASAPDTDAPPSVRRRSTRVRLAGLGVLVLLAATVMGLLYLVYYTIAAERVEREQVNSTSQILLEIRNVGRNALSAETGQRGYFITLDEAYLEPYRVARERHDASLNQLREAFGEDVNPRQAQLLGDVERLADQKFTELDASVALLENRDLIGARTMILTDEGKDTMNRLRVALRELELMETRILNSAVDQSARAEAMVLPLLGLLLIVLLIALIFAYLLLTRTVRAEAEAAQASALAEARDRADLLAKELNHRVKNLFAVILAIVQMSARGKPEAKEVVGSISDRIRALLTAHEVTQGHSSEPVALLEKLIETTLAPYRSDELVAKLDGPEILIASEQATPLGLVLHEMTTNAVKYGAWANGGTILVNWRRENGDIVIQWREHGARIAEPGERQGFGSMLMTSSARQLRGEVERRFTDEGAAIDIRFPAPVKPSESAENHG
;
A
#
# COMPACT_ATOMS: atom_id res chain seq x y z
N MET A 1 3.85 -25.70 -30.46
CA MET A 1 4.82 -25.91 -29.37
C MET A 1 4.21 -25.27 -28.13
N ALA A 2 3.41 -26.05 -27.40
CA ALA A 2 2.67 -25.59 -26.23
C ALA A 2 3.59 -25.68 -25.01
N SER A 3 3.89 -24.54 -24.39
CA SER A 3 4.65 -24.48 -23.14
C SER A 3 3.76 -24.93 -21.98
N ALA A 4 4.22 -25.96 -21.27
CA ALA A 4 3.58 -26.52 -20.09
C ALA A 4 3.32 -25.45 -19.01
N PRO A 5 2.24 -25.58 -18.22
CA PRO A 5 1.98 -24.67 -17.11
C PRO A 5 2.97 -24.95 -15.98
N ASP A 6 3.53 -23.87 -15.45
CA ASP A 6 4.40 -23.80 -14.29
C ASP A 6 3.73 -24.47 -13.06
N THR A 7 4.08 -25.72 -12.76
CA THR A 7 3.41 -26.55 -11.73
C THR A 7 4.10 -26.58 -10.36
N ASP A 8 5.21 -25.86 -10.15
CA ASP A 8 6.06 -26.09 -8.96
C ASP A 8 6.08 -24.97 -7.90
N ALA A 9 5.02 -24.14 -7.84
CA ALA A 9 4.85 -23.19 -6.75
C ALA A 9 4.25 -23.88 -5.50
N PRO A 10 4.86 -23.75 -4.30
CA PRO A 10 4.37 -24.40 -3.08
C PRO A 10 2.91 -24.01 -2.76
N PRO A 11 2.09 -24.91 -2.18
CA PRO A 11 0.65 -24.73 -2.01
C PRO A 11 0.26 -23.49 -1.19
N SER A 12 1.16 -22.99 -0.34
CA SER A 12 1.01 -21.76 0.43
C SER A 12 0.99 -20.49 -0.44
N VAL A 13 1.77 -20.45 -1.53
CA VAL A 13 1.87 -19.31 -2.45
C VAL A 13 0.67 -19.26 -3.40
N ARG A 14 0.24 -20.43 -3.92
CA ARG A 14 -0.97 -20.57 -4.75
C ARG A 14 -2.26 -20.15 -4.01
N ARG A 15 -2.41 -20.53 -2.74
CA ARG A 15 -3.55 -20.10 -1.90
C ARG A 15 -3.56 -18.59 -1.65
N ARG A 16 -2.39 -17.96 -1.53
CA ARG A 16 -2.27 -16.52 -1.24
C ARG A 16 -2.62 -15.67 -2.47
N SER A 17 -2.16 -16.03 -3.67
CA SER A 17 -2.50 -15.32 -4.92
C SER A 17 -3.98 -15.46 -5.29
N THR A 18 -4.57 -16.64 -5.06
CA THR A 18 -5.99 -16.89 -5.29
C THR A 18 -6.87 -16.05 -4.35
N ARG A 19 -6.48 -15.92 -3.06
CA ARG A 19 -7.19 -15.07 -2.07
C ARG A 19 -7.15 -13.58 -2.42
N VAL A 20 -6.02 -13.07 -2.91
CA VAL A 20 -5.91 -11.65 -3.33
C VAL A 20 -6.76 -11.36 -4.57
N ARG A 21 -6.79 -12.27 -5.54
CA ARG A 21 -7.66 -12.16 -6.72
C ARG A 21 -9.15 -12.23 -6.37
N LEU A 22 -9.53 -13.15 -5.48
CA LEU A 22 -10.90 -13.24 -4.94
C LEU A 22 -11.29 -11.98 -4.16
N ALA A 23 -10.38 -11.43 -3.35
CA ALA A 23 -10.62 -10.17 -2.64
C ALA A 23 -10.80 -8.99 -3.61
N GLY A 24 -9.97 -8.88 -4.65
CA GLY A 24 -10.11 -7.85 -5.68
C GLY A 24 -11.43 -7.96 -6.47
N LEU A 25 -11.83 -9.18 -6.85
CA LEU A 25 -13.12 -9.44 -7.49
C LEU A 25 -14.29 -9.05 -6.56
N GLY A 26 -14.21 -9.40 -5.28
CA GLY A 26 -15.22 -9.05 -4.28
C GLY A 26 -15.40 -7.54 -4.14
N VAL A 27 -14.32 -6.76 -4.17
CA VAL A 27 -14.38 -5.30 -4.13
C VAL A 27 -15.00 -4.71 -5.38
N LEU A 28 -14.70 -5.26 -6.55
CA LEU A 28 -15.27 -4.80 -7.82
C LEU A 28 -16.77 -5.09 -7.90
N VAL A 29 -17.20 -6.28 -7.44
CA VAL A 29 -18.62 -6.63 -7.31
C VAL A 29 -19.32 -5.71 -6.31
N LEU A 30 -18.69 -5.42 -5.17
CA LEU A 30 -19.24 -4.50 -4.18
C LEU A 30 -19.41 -3.08 -4.76
N LEU A 31 -18.39 -2.54 -5.44
CA LEU A 31 -18.47 -1.24 -6.11
C LEU A 31 -19.61 -1.21 -7.13
N ALA A 32 -19.71 -2.22 -8.00
CA ALA A 32 -20.77 -2.31 -9.00
C ALA A 32 -22.17 -2.37 -8.35
N ALA A 33 -22.33 -3.18 -7.30
CA ALA A 33 -23.59 -3.28 -6.56
C ALA A 33 -23.95 -1.97 -5.86
N THR A 34 -22.99 -1.27 -5.27
CA THR A 34 -23.22 0.04 -4.63
C THR A 34 -23.61 1.10 -5.64
N VAL A 35 -22.93 1.18 -6.79
CA VAL A 35 -23.27 2.11 -7.87
C VAL A 35 -24.65 1.80 -8.44
N MET A 36 -24.96 0.52 -8.69
CA MET A 36 -26.27 0.10 -9.18
C MET A 36 -27.38 0.42 -8.17
N GLY A 37 -27.14 0.20 -6.87
CA GLY A 37 -28.06 0.59 -5.80
C GLY A 37 -28.30 2.10 -5.73
N LEU A 38 -27.25 2.91 -5.95
CA LEU A 38 -27.35 4.36 -5.96
C LEU A 38 -28.14 4.87 -7.17
N LEU A 39 -27.89 4.30 -8.35
CA LEU A 39 -28.66 4.60 -9.57
C LEU A 39 -30.12 4.18 -9.42
N TYR A 40 -30.39 3.00 -8.86
CA TYR A 40 -31.74 2.52 -8.59
C TYR A 40 -32.48 3.44 -7.62
N LEU A 41 -31.83 3.86 -6.53
CA LEU A 41 -32.41 4.78 -5.56
C LEU A 41 -32.78 6.11 -6.22
N VAL A 42 -31.86 6.71 -6.99
CA VAL A 42 -32.09 7.97 -7.71
C VAL A 42 -33.25 7.84 -8.69
N TYR A 43 -33.27 6.77 -9.48
CA TYR A 43 -34.36 6.49 -10.41
C TYR A 43 -35.70 6.38 -9.69
N TYR A 44 -35.75 5.59 -8.61
CA TYR A 44 -36.96 5.40 -7.81
C TYR A 44 -37.46 6.71 -7.20
N THR A 45 -36.56 7.56 -6.69
CA THR A 45 -36.95 8.86 -6.14
C THR A 45 -37.52 9.81 -7.18
N ILE A 46 -36.89 9.91 -8.36
CA ILE A 46 -37.39 10.78 -9.44
C ILE A 46 -38.76 10.29 -9.93
N ALA A 47 -38.93 8.97 -10.05
CA ALA A 47 -40.20 8.37 -10.46
C ALA A 47 -41.32 8.62 -9.44
N ALA A 48 -41.04 8.43 -8.14
CA ALA A 48 -41.99 8.68 -7.07
C ALA A 48 -42.39 10.16 -6.99
N GLU A 49 -41.41 11.07 -7.08
CA GLU A 49 -41.63 12.52 -7.03
C GLU A 49 -42.54 13.00 -8.18
N ARG A 50 -42.42 12.40 -9.37
CA ARG A 50 -43.25 12.78 -10.52
C ARG A 50 -44.73 12.49 -10.30
N VAL A 51 -45.05 11.32 -9.76
CA VAL A 51 -46.43 10.89 -9.46
C VAL A 51 -47.03 11.76 -8.35
N GLU A 52 -46.26 12.04 -7.30
CA GLU A 52 -46.71 12.90 -6.19
C GLU A 52 -46.98 14.34 -6.65
N ARG A 53 -46.11 14.92 -7.48
CA ARG A 53 -46.29 16.26 -8.04
C ARG A 53 -47.56 16.37 -8.88
N GLU A 54 -47.88 15.34 -9.67
CA GLU A 54 -49.09 15.29 -10.49
C GLU A 54 -50.35 15.27 -9.61
N GLN A 55 -50.36 14.46 -8.54
CA GLN A 55 -51.45 14.42 -7.56
C GLN A 55 -51.65 15.75 -6.83
N VAL A 56 -50.56 16.41 -6.42
CA VAL A 56 -50.60 17.71 -5.74
C VAL A 56 -51.18 18.79 -6.65
N ASN A 57 -50.80 18.79 -7.93
CA ASN A 57 -51.32 19.75 -8.92
C ASN A 57 -52.81 19.52 -9.17
N SER A 58 -53.25 18.27 -9.38
CA SER A 58 -54.66 17.93 -9.57
C SER A 58 -55.51 18.35 -8.36
N THR A 59 -55.10 17.97 -7.14
CA THR A 59 -55.83 18.32 -5.91
C THR A 59 -55.89 19.85 -5.69
N SER A 60 -54.81 20.57 -6.03
CA SER A 60 -54.77 22.03 -5.95
C SER A 60 -55.71 22.70 -6.96
N GLN A 61 -55.82 22.14 -8.17
CA GLN A 61 -56.76 22.59 -9.19
C GLN A 61 -58.21 22.38 -8.72
N ILE A 62 -58.54 21.21 -8.17
CA ILE A 62 -59.87 20.92 -7.61
C ILE A 62 -60.22 21.93 -6.50
N LEU A 63 -59.32 22.17 -5.55
CA LEU A 63 -59.52 23.16 -4.48
C LEU A 63 -59.72 24.59 -5.01
N LEU A 64 -59.09 24.95 -6.13
CA LEU A 64 -59.31 26.24 -6.78
C LEU A 64 -60.71 26.31 -7.40
N GLU A 65 -61.17 25.26 -8.07
CA GLU A 65 -62.50 25.25 -8.68
C GLU A 65 -63.64 25.19 -7.66
N ILE A 66 -63.48 24.45 -6.56
CA ILE A 66 -64.45 24.46 -5.44
C ILE A 66 -64.63 25.89 -4.91
N ARG A 67 -63.51 26.62 -4.72
CA ARG A 67 -63.54 28.01 -4.25
C ARG A 67 -64.13 28.96 -5.28
N ASN A 68 -63.89 28.72 -6.58
CA ASN A 68 -64.50 29.50 -7.65
C ASN A 68 -66.04 29.36 -7.67
N VAL A 69 -66.56 28.12 -7.59
CA VAL A 69 -68.01 27.87 -7.54
C VAL A 69 -68.64 28.56 -6.33
N GLY A 70 -68.06 28.40 -5.14
CA GLY A 70 -68.55 29.04 -3.92
C GLY A 70 -68.51 30.58 -3.99
N ARG A 71 -67.43 31.16 -4.51
CA ARG A 71 -67.30 32.61 -4.68
C ARG A 71 -68.31 33.15 -5.68
N ASN A 72 -68.49 32.50 -6.83
CA ASN A 72 -69.42 32.93 -7.86
C ASN A 72 -70.86 32.91 -7.32
N ALA A 73 -71.28 31.84 -6.62
CA ALA A 73 -72.59 31.77 -6.00
C ALA A 73 -72.82 32.87 -4.95
N LEU A 74 -71.81 33.17 -4.12
CA LEU A 74 -71.88 34.25 -3.13
C LEU A 74 -71.94 35.64 -3.77
N SER A 75 -71.14 35.89 -4.80
CA SER A 75 -71.15 37.14 -5.57
C SER A 75 -72.49 37.36 -6.26
N ALA A 76 -73.07 36.30 -6.83
CA ALA A 76 -74.40 36.34 -7.44
C ALA A 76 -75.50 36.69 -6.44
N GLU A 77 -75.51 36.01 -5.28
CA GLU A 77 -76.45 36.30 -4.19
C GLU A 77 -76.28 37.75 -3.67
N THR A 78 -75.03 38.22 -3.54
CA THR A 78 -74.75 39.57 -3.07
C THR A 78 -75.21 40.64 -4.06
N GLY A 79 -74.97 40.43 -5.36
CA GLY A 79 -75.43 41.35 -6.41
C GLY A 79 -76.95 41.41 -6.51
N GLN A 80 -77.61 40.24 -6.48
CA GLN A 80 -79.07 40.15 -6.49
C GLN A 80 -79.70 40.89 -5.30
N ARG A 81 -79.18 40.69 -4.08
CA ARG A 81 -79.68 41.39 -2.88
C ARG A 81 -79.42 42.90 -2.94
N GLY A 82 -78.27 43.30 -3.47
CA GLY A 82 -77.95 44.71 -3.72
C GLY A 82 -79.00 45.36 -4.61
N TYR A 83 -79.28 44.76 -5.77
CA TYR A 83 -80.31 45.22 -6.70
C TYR A 83 -81.71 45.22 -6.08
N PHE A 84 -82.07 44.19 -5.33
CA PHE A 84 -83.36 44.12 -4.62
C PHE A 84 -83.56 45.29 -3.64
N ILE A 85 -82.50 45.69 -2.92
CA ILE A 85 -82.55 46.75 -1.90
C ILE A 85 -82.55 48.14 -2.53
N THR A 86 -81.70 48.36 -3.54
CA THR A 86 -81.45 49.70 -4.10
C THR A 86 -82.25 49.99 -5.36
N LEU A 87 -82.69 48.95 -6.09
CA LEU A 87 -83.25 49.01 -7.44
C LEU A 87 -82.30 49.64 -8.48
N ASP A 88 -81.01 49.73 -8.15
CA ASP A 88 -79.97 50.24 -9.05
C ASP A 88 -79.29 49.08 -9.79
N GLU A 89 -79.45 49.05 -11.11
CA GLU A 89 -78.92 48.00 -11.99
C GLU A 89 -77.40 47.84 -11.89
N ALA A 90 -76.66 48.86 -11.44
CA ALA A 90 -75.22 48.75 -11.22
C ALA A 90 -74.87 47.65 -10.20
N TYR A 91 -75.76 47.34 -9.25
CA TYR A 91 -75.57 46.26 -8.28
C TYR A 91 -75.79 44.87 -8.87
N LEU A 92 -76.35 44.76 -10.08
CA LEU A 92 -76.59 43.48 -10.75
C LEU A 92 -75.35 42.95 -11.49
N GLU A 93 -74.31 43.78 -11.63
CA GLU A 93 -73.07 43.39 -12.33
C GLU A 93 -72.38 42.13 -11.76
N PRO A 94 -72.19 41.99 -10.43
CA PRO A 94 -71.62 40.76 -9.85
C PRO A 94 -72.47 39.51 -10.12
N TYR A 95 -73.79 39.67 -10.27
CA TYR A 95 -74.70 38.60 -10.63
C TYR A 95 -74.53 38.18 -12.09
N ARG A 96 -74.53 39.14 -13.02
CA ARG A 96 -74.34 38.87 -14.45
C ARG A 96 -73.04 38.12 -14.72
N VAL A 97 -71.93 38.61 -14.16
CA VAL A 97 -70.60 37.98 -14.30
C VAL A 97 -70.57 36.56 -13.70
N ALA A 98 -71.20 36.37 -12.54
CA ALA A 98 -71.26 35.05 -11.91
C ALA A 98 -72.14 34.07 -12.70
N ARG A 99 -73.24 34.55 -13.29
CA ARG A 99 -74.14 33.73 -14.11
C ARG A 99 -73.49 33.25 -15.39
N GLU A 100 -72.77 34.15 -16.08
CA GLU A 100 -72.01 33.81 -17.29
C GLU A 100 -70.94 32.73 -17.05
N ARG A 101 -70.35 32.72 -15.84
CA ARG A 101 -69.28 31.78 -15.47
C ARG A 101 -69.77 30.52 -14.78
N HIS A 102 -71.03 30.46 -14.35
CA HIS A 102 -71.59 29.36 -13.55
C HIS A 102 -71.37 27.99 -14.22
N ASP A 103 -71.87 27.85 -15.43
CA ASP A 103 -71.80 26.58 -16.18
C ASP A 103 -70.34 26.20 -16.47
N ALA A 104 -69.50 27.18 -16.80
CA ALA A 104 -68.08 26.97 -17.04
C ALA A 104 -67.34 26.50 -15.78
N SER A 105 -67.61 27.10 -14.62
CA SER A 105 -66.99 26.71 -13.35
C SER A 105 -67.44 25.32 -12.87
N LEU A 106 -68.70 24.93 -13.08
CA LEU A 106 -69.15 23.57 -12.78
C LEU A 106 -68.48 22.53 -13.71
N ASN A 107 -68.38 22.83 -15.00
CA ASN A 107 -67.69 21.94 -15.94
C ASN A 107 -66.19 21.81 -15.62
N GLN A 108 -65.51 22.92 -15.31
CA GLN A 108 -64.11 22.91 -14.88
C GLN A 108 -63.90 22.11 -13.59
N LEU A 109 -64.82 22.22 -12.62
CA LEU A 109 -64.78 21.43 -11.40
C LEU A 109 -64.92 19.93 -11.72
N ARG A 110 -65.86 19.55 -12.58
CA ARG A 110 -66.06 18.16 -13.02
C ARG A 110 -64.84 17.60 -13.75
N GLU A 111 -64.28 18.38 -14.67
CA GLU A 111 -63.06 18.01 -15.41
C GLU A 111 -61.86 17.86 -14.48
N ALA A 112 -61.71 18.73 -13.47
CA ALA A 112 -60.60 18.66 -12.52
C ALA A 112 -60.63 17.38 -11.67
N PHE A 113 -61.81 16.84 -11.40
CA PHE A 113 -61.99 15.57 -10.68
C PHE A 113 -61.67 14.32 -11.53
N GLY A 114 -61.78 14.41 -12.86
CA GLY A 114 -61.40 13.33 -13.77
C GLY A 114 -62.25 12.05 -13.64
N GLU A 115 -61.69 10.91 -14.07
CA GLU A 115 -62.38 9.59 -14.02
C GLU A 115 -62.18 8.85 -12.69
N ASP A 116 -61.11 9.14 -11.94
CA ASP A 116 -60.73 8.44 -10.71
C ASP A 116 -61.37 9.04 -9.44
N VAL A 117 -62.66 9.35 -9.49
CA VAL A 117 -63.41 9.99 -8.39
C VAL A 117 -63.89 8.96 -7.37
N ASN A 118 -63.61 9.19 -6.09
CA ASN A 118 -64.14 8.37 -5.00
C ASN A 118 -65.68 8.46 -4.96
N PRO A 119 -66.44 7.36 -4.72
CA PRO A 119 -67.89 7.41 -4.59
C PRO A 119 -68.46 8.53 -3.71
N ARG A 120 -67.78 8.88 -2.61
CA ARG A 120 -68.19 10.00 -1.75
C ARG A 120 -67.93 11.38 -2.38
N GLN A 121 -66.82 11.54 -3.10
CA GLN A 121 -66.53 12.77 -3.87
C GLN A 121 -67.54 12.94 -5.01
N ALA A 122 -67.86 11.86 -5.72
CA ALA A 122 -68.84 11.86 -6.80
C ALA A 122 -70.24 12.27 -6.30
N GLN A 123 -70.64 11.76 -5.13
CA GLN A 123 -71.90 12.17 -4.49
C GLN A 123 -71.90 13.67 -4.16
N LEU A 124 -70.86 14.17 -3.50
CA LEU A 124 -70.76 15.57 -3.11
C LEU A 124 -70.68 16.51 -4.32
N LEU A 125 -69.97 16.11 -5.38
CA LEU A 125 -69.91 16.84 -6.64
C LEU A 125 -71.30 16.96 -7.27
N GLY A 126 -72.04 15.84 -7.36
CA GLY A 126 -73.41 15.86 -7.85
C GLY A 126 -74.36 16.71 -7.00
N ASP A 127 -74.17 16.72 -5.67
CA ASP A 127 -74.91 17.61 -4.78
C ASP A 127 -74.57 19.09 -5.01
N VAL A 128 -73.29 19.43 -5.20
CA VAL A 128 -72.83 20.79 -5.52
C VAL A 128 -73.42 21.27 -6.85
N GLU A 129 -73.33 20.46 -7.91
CA GLU A 129 -73.89 20.78 -9.23
C GLU A 129 -75.39 21.08 -9.13
N ARG A 130 -76.15 20.15 -8.53
CA ARG A 130 -77.60 20.30 -8.37
C ARG A 130 -77.98 21.50 -7.51
N LEU A 131 -77.32 21.72 -6.38
CA LEU A 131 -77.63 22.83 -5.47
C LEU A 131 -77.23 24.18 -6.07
N ALA A 132 -76.13 24.24 -6.82
CA ALA A 132 -75.71 25.46 -7.49
C ALA A 132 -76.66 25.82 -8.63
N ASP A 133 -77.08 24.85 -9.46
CA ASP A 133 -78.09 25.07 -10.50
C ASP A 133 -79.44 25.52 -9.93
N GLN A 134 -79.88 24.89 -8.85
CA GLN A 134 -81.08 25.31 -8.11
C GLN A 134 -80.95 26.76 -7.62
N LYS A 135 -79.78 27.14 -7.10
CA LYS A 135 -79.53 28.50 -6.61
C LYS A 135 -79.54 29.52 -7.75
N PHE A 136 -78.86 29.26 -8.86
CA PHE A 136 -78.86 30.19 -10.00
C PHE A 136 -80.23 30.30 -10.67
N THR A 137 -81.01 29.21 -10.72
CA THR A 137 -82.40 29.24 -11.21
C THR A 137 -83.30 30.11 -10.32
N GLU A 138 -83.14 30.02 -8.99
CA GLU A 138 -83.84 30.90 -8.04
C GLU A 138 -83.45 32.37 -8.23
N LEU A 139 -82.15 32.64 -8.39
CA LEU A 139 -81.65 33.99 -8.65
C LEU A 139 -82.18 34.55 -9.98
N ASP A 140 -82.14 33.76 -11.08
CA ASP A 140 -82.68 34.11 -12.41
C ASP A 140 -84.15 34.53 -12.30
N ALA A 141 -84.97 33.74 -11.61
CA ALA A 141 -86.38 34.05 -11.40
C ALA A 141 -86.61 35.31 -10.55
N SER A 142 -85.83 35.50 -9.48
CA SER A 142 -85.94 36.67 -8.61
C SER A 142 -85.54 37.97 -9.33
N VAL A 143 -84.49 37.93 -10.15
CA VAL A 143 -83.99 39.06 -10.94
C VAL A 143 -84.99 39.41 -12.05
N ALA A 144 -85.55 38.41 -12.74
CA ALA A 144 -86.57 38.63 -13.76
C ALA A 144 -87.84 39.31 -13.19
N LEU A 145 -88.25 38.97 -11.96
CA LEU A 145 -89.36 39.65 -11.29
C LEU A 145 -89.02 41.12 -10.98
N LEU A 146 -87.78 41.39 -10.54
CA LEU A 146 -87.31 42.75 -10.25
C LEU A 146 -87.20 43.61 -11.52
N GLU A 147 -86.66 43.07 -12.61
CA GLU A 147 -86.58 43.74 -13.91
C GLU A 147 -87.98 44.05 -14.49
N ASN A 148 -88.95 43.16 -14.29
CA ASN A 148 -90.35 43.37 -14.65
C ASN A 148 -91.13 44.28 -13.68
N ARG A 149 -90.45 44.88 -12.69
CA ARG A 149 -91.02 45.75 -11.64
C ARG A 149 -92.06 45.07 -10.72
N ASP A 150 -92.09 43.74 -10.67
CA ASP A 150 -92.92 42.99 -9.72
C ASP A 150 -92.20 42.82 -8.37
N LEU A 151 -92.20 43.90 -7.59
CA LEU A 151 -91.57 43.94 -6.27
C LEU A 151 -92.24 43.01 -5.25
N ILE A 152 -93.55 42.76 -5.39
CA ILE A 152 -94.33 41.93 -4.46
C ILE A 152 -94.02 40.44 -4.73
N GLY A 153 -93.98 40.04 -6.01
CA GLY A 153 -93.55 38.71 -6.43
C GLY A 153 -92.12 38.42 -5.97
N ALA A 154 -91.17 39.32 -6.27
CA ALA A 154 -89.77 39.17 -5.88
C ALA A 154 -89.60 39.08 -4.34
N ARG A 155 -90.30 39.93 -3.58
CA ARG A 155 -90.27 39.88 -2.11
C ARG A 155 -90.83 38.59 -1.55
N THR A 156 -91.96 38.12 -2.09
CA THR A 156 -92.57 36.84 -1.67
C THR A 156 -91.62 35.68 -1.89
N MET A 157 -90.94 35.65 -3.03
CA MET A 157 -89.95 34.63 -3.38
C MET A 157 -88.75 34.64 -2.43
N ILE A 158 -88.15 35.80 -2.18
CA ILE A 158 -86.98 35.93 -1.30
C ILE A 158 -87.31 35.58 0.17
N LEU A 159 -88.54 35.86 0.62
CA LEU A 159 -88.98 35.58 2.00
C LEU A 159 -89.34 34.12 2.27
N THR A 160 -89.34 33.23 1.26
CA THR A 160 -89.65 31.80 1.44
C THR A 160 -88.55 31.00 2.16
N ASP A 161 -87.40 31.62 2.46
CA ASP A 161 -86.18 31.01 3.01
C ASP A 161 -85.58 29.86 2.16
N GLU A 162 -86.22 29.45 1.07
CA GLU A 162 -85.78 28.35 0.18
C GLU A 162 -84.42 28.65 -0.47
N GLY A 163 -84.23 29.87 -0.97
CA GLY A 163 -82.95 30.32 -1.54
C GLY A 163 -81.82 30.40 -0.50
N LYS A 164 -82.15 30.61 0.78
CA LYS A 164 -81.20 30.63 1.89
C LYS A 164 -80.82 29.21 2.33
N ASP A 165 -81.80 28.29 2.43
CA ASP A 165 -81.54 26.88 2.71
C ASP A 165 -80.67 26.24 1.62
N THR A 166 -81.02 26.47 0.35
CA THR A 166 -80.23 26.01 -0.81
C THR A 166 -78.79 26.50 -0.75
N MET A 167 -78.58 27.79 -0.45
CA MET A 167 -77.23 28.34 -0.31
C MET A 167 -76.46 27.77 0.89
N ASN A 168 -77.13 27.55 2.02
CA ASN A 168 -76.49 26.93 3.18
C ASN A 168 -76.07 25.47 2.88
N ARG A 169 -76.93 24.70 2.21
CA ARG A 169 -76.62 23.33 1.79
C ARG A 169 -75.49 23.29 0.77
N LEU A 170 -75.47 24.23 -0.18
CA LEU A 170 -74.37 24.39 -1.13
C LEU A 170 -73.05 24.69 -0.41
N ARG A 171 -73.05 25.65 0.54
CA ARG A 171 -71.85 25.97 1.34
C ARG A 171 -71.36 24.77 2.16
N VAL A 172 -72.27 23.97 2.73
CA VAL A 172 -71.92 22.76 3.47
C VAL A 172 -71.30 21.72 2.54
N ALA A 173 -71.90 21.45 1.38
CA ALA A 173 -71.37 20.50 0.41
C ALA A 173 -69.98 20.92 -0.12
N LEU A 174 -69.81 22.19 -0.48
CA LEU A 174 -68.52 22.74 -0.91
C LEU A 174 -67.46 22.62 0.20
N ARG A 175 -67.83 22.91 1.45
CA ARG A 175 -66.91 22.80 2.59
C ARG A 175 -66.54 21.34 2.90
N GLU A 176 -67.47 20.41 2.80
CA GLU A 176 -67.17 18.98 2.96
C GLU A 176 -66.18 18.51 1.89
N LEU A 177 -66.39 18.93 0.64
CA LEU A 177 -65.50 18.61 -0.48
C LEU A 177 -64.12 19.25 -0.29
N GLU A 178 -64.05 20.54 0.06
CA GLU A 178 -62.81 21.25 0.35
C GLU A 178 -62.01 20.59 1.49
N LEU A 179 -62.68 20.19 2.57
CA LEU A 179 -62.05 19.49 3.69
C LEU A 179 -61.53 18.10 3.31
N MET A 180 -62.17 17.43 2.34
CA MET A 180 -61.72 16.15 1.83
C MET A 180 -60.44 16.31 0.99
N GLU A 181 -60.46 17.22 0.02
CA GLU A 181 -59.30 17.49 -0.83
C GLU A 181 -58.11 18.04 -0.04
N THR A 182 -58.35 18.92 0.92
CA THR A 182 -57.29 19.45 1.79
C THR A 182 -56.65 18.33 2.62
N ARG A 183 -57.42 17.33 3.07
CA ARG A 183 -56.87 16.17 3.78
C ARG A 183 -56.03 15.29 2.86
N ILE A 184 -56.48 15.06 1.63
CA ILE A 184 -55.72 14.30 0.62
C ILE A 184 -54.40 15.02 0.34
N LEU A 185 -54.44 16.32 0.06
CA LEU A 185 -53.27 17.15 -0.20
C LEU A 185 -52.26 17.11 0.95
N ASN A 186 -52.71 17.38 2.18
CA ASN A 186 -51.83 17.36 3.35
C ASN A 186 -51.22 15.98 3.57
N SER A 187 -52.00 14.91 3.34
CA SER A 187 -51.48 13.55 3.48
C SER A 187 -50.44 13.19 2.41
N ALA A 188 -50.56 13.73 1.20
CA ALA A 188 -49.58 13.54 0.12
C ALA A 188 -48.28 14.29 0.43
N VAL A 189 -48.38 15.54 0.92
CA VAL A 189 -47.21 16.34 1.34
C VAL A 189 -46.46 15.67 2.50
N ASP A 190 -47.18 15.17 3.51
CA ASP A 190 -46.57 14.46 4.65
C ASP A 190 -45.88 13.16 4.24
N GLN A 191 -46.46 12.41 3.29
CA GLN A 191 -45.85 11.20 2.75
C GLN A 191 -44.56 11.52 1.99
N SER A 192 -44.59 12.55 1.16
CA SER A 192 -43.42 13.04 0.41
C SER A 192 -42.27 13.40 1.35
N ALA A 193 -42.56 14.20 2.39
CA ALA A 193 -41.56 14.61 3.39
C ALA A 193 -40.94 13.41 4.15
N ARG A 194 -41.74 12.38 4.45
CA ARG A 194 -41.23 11.15 5.08
C ARG A 194 -40.38 10.33 4.14
N ALA A 195 -40.77 10.21 2.87
CA ALA A 195 -39.99 9.52 1.85
C ALA A 195 -38.62 10.20 1.65
N GLU A 196 -38.59 11.53 1.54
CA GLU A 196 -37.35 12.31 1.46
C GLU A 196 -36.42 12.07 2.67
N ALA A 197 -36.98 12.06 3.89
CA ALA A 197 -36.23 11.83 5.11
C ALA A 197 -35.62 10.41 5.19
N MET A 198 -36.20 9.42 4.50
CA MET A 198 -35.66 8.06 4.43
C MET A 198 -34.60 7.89 3.33
N VAL A 199 -34.67 8.66 2.24
CA VAL A 199 -33.74 8.57 1.10
C VAL A 199 -32.35 9.11 1.44
N LEU A 200 -32.27 10.30 2.03
CA LEU A 200 -31.01 10.97 2.38
C LEU A 200 -30.03 10.09 3.18
N PRO A 201 -30.44 9.43 4.29
CA PRO A 201 -29.53 8.56 5.04
C PRO A 201 -29.11 7.31 4.24
N LEU A 202 -29.99 6.77 3.38
CA LEU A 202 -29.68 5.59 2.57
C LEU A 202 -28.68 5.93 1.45
N LEU A 203 -28.81 7.10 0.84
CA LEU A 203 -27.85 7.65 -0.11
C LEU A 203 -26.49 7.91 0.57
N GLY A 204 -26.50 8.49 1.77
CA GLY A 204 -25.30 8.67 2.60
C GLY A 204 -24.61 7.35 2.93
N LEU A 205 -25.36 6.32 3.31
CA LEU A 205 -24.84 4.98 3.58
C LEU A 205 -24.20 4.36 2.34
N LEU A 206 -24.86 4.41 1.17
CA LEU A 206 -24.30 3.91 -0.08
C LEU A 206 -23.01 4.64 -0.47
N LEU A 207 -22.93 5.97 -0.29
CA LEU A 207 -21.71 6.74 -0.52
C LEU A 207 -20.57 6.34 0.43
N ILE A 208 -20.86 6.11 1.72
CA ILE A 208 -19.87 5.63 2.68
C ILE A 208 -19.35 4.26 2.28
N VAL A 209 -20.23 3.33 1.90
CA VAL A 209 -19.84 1.99 1.42
C VAL A 209 -18.97 2.10 0.16
N LEU A 210 -19.32 2.99 -0.78
CA LEU A 210 -18.54 3.25 -1.98
C LEU A 210 -17.12 3.74 -1.64
N LEU A 211 -17.01 4.71 -0.73
CA LEU A 211 -15.72 5.24 -0.27
C LEU A 211 -14.87 4.17 0.41
N ILE A 212 -15.46 3.37 1.30
CA ILE A 212 -14.75 2.26 1.98
C ILE A 212 -14.26 1.24 0.94
N ALA A 213 -15.08 0.87 -0.04
CA ALA A 213 -14.70 -0.05 -1.10
C ALA A 213 -13.54 0.50 -1.96
N LEU A 214 -13.56 1.79 -2.29
CA LEU A 214 -12.48 2.47 -3.02
C LEU A 214 -11.17 2.51 -2.22
N ILE A 215 -11.23 2.87 -0.93
CA ILE A 215 -10.07 2.87 -0.03
C ILE A 215 -9.49 1.46 0.06
N PHE A 216 -10.33 0.45 0.25
CA PHE A 216 -9.90 -0.93 0.33
C PHE A 216 -9.28 -1.44 -0.98
N ALA A 217 -9.85 -1.06 -2.14
CA ALA A 217 -9.26 -1.32 -3.47
C ALA A 217 -7.85 -0.73 -3.59
N TYR A 218 -7.70 0.54 -3.19
CA TYR A 218 -6.42 1.25 -3.22
C TYR A 218 -5.37 0.58 -2.30
N LEU A 219 -5.77 0.17 -1.10
CA LEU A 219 -4.88 -0.54 -0.17
C LEU A 219 -4.45 -1.91 -0.70
N LEU A 220 -5.32 -2.64 -1.39
CA LEU A 220 -4.96 -3.90 -2.03
C LEU A 220 -3.96 -3.68 -3.15
N LEU A 221 -4.19 -2.70 -4.02
CA LEU A 221 -3.33 -2.40 -5.17
C LEU A 221 -1.92 -1.93 -4.73
N THR A 222 -1.85 -1.07 -3.72
CA THR A 222 -0.57 -0.61 -3.18
C THR A 222 0.22 -1.74 -2.51
N ARG A 223 -0.45 -2.68 -1.84
CA ARG A 223 0.19 -3.87 -1.26
C ARG A 223 0.76 -4.82 -2.32
N THR A 224 0.03 -5.05 -3.43
CA THR A 224 0.53 -5.93 -4.49
C THR A 224 1.75 -5.33 -5.20
N VAL A 225 1.70 -4.04 -5.53
CA VAL A 225 2.80 -3.34 -6.21
C VAL A 225 4.06 -3.29 -5.33
N ARG A 226 3.92 -3.03 -4.02
CA ARG A 226 5.06 -3.03 -3.09
C ARG A 226 5.73 -4.39 -2.96
N ALA A 227 4.94 -5.46 -2.84
CA ALA A 227 5.47 -6.81 -2.72
C ALA A 227 6.26 -7.24 -3.97
N GLU A 228 5.80 -6.85 -5.17
CA GLU A 228 6.51 -7.13 -6.41
C GLU A 228 7.84 -6.34 -6.50
N ALA A 229 7.84 -5.07 -6.09
CA ALA A 229 9.04 -4.24 -6.09
C ALA A 229 10.13 -4.76 -5.13
N GLU A 230 9.74 -5.17 -3.91
CA GLU A 230 10.66 -5.76 -2.93
C GLU A 230 11.27 -7.08 -3.44
N ALA A 231 10.46 -7.93 -4.07
CA ALA A 231 10.94 -9.19 -4.65
C ALA A 231 11.94 -8.96 -5.80
N ALA A 232 11.67 -7.98 -6.66
CA ALA A 232 12.58 -7.62 -7.75
C ALA A 232 13.92 -7.07 -7.23
N GLN A 233 13.89 -6.22 -6.19
CA GLN A 233 15.10 -5.71 -5.55
C GLN A 233 15.92 -6.82 -4.88
N ALA A 234 15.26 -7.73 -4.17
CA ALA A 234 15.94 -8.86 -3.53
C ALA A 234 16.64 -9.76 -4.56
N SER A 235 15.97 -10.05 -5.68
CA SER A 235 16.55 -10.83 -6.78
C SER A 235 17.75 -10.11 -7.41
N ALA A 236 17.67 -8.80 -7.63
CA ALA A 236 18.77 -8.02 -8.21
C ALA A 236 19.99 -7.97 -7.29
N LEU A 237 19.78 -7.85 -5.98
CA LEU A 237 20.87 -7.88 -4.99
C LEU A 237 21.54 -9.26 -4.93
N ALA A 238 20.74 -10.33 -4.97
CA ALA A 238 21.27 -11.70 -5.00
C ALA A 238 22.15 -11.94 -6.24
N GLU A 239 21.67 -11.53 -7.43
CA GLU A 239 22.44 -11.67 -8.67
C GLU A 239 23.73 -10.82 -8.65
N ALA A 240 23.68 -9.60 -8.10
CA ALA A 240 24.87 -8.76 -7.94
C ALA A 240 25.91 -9.41 -7.02
N ARG A 241 25.46 -10.05 -5.93
CA ARG A 241 26.33 -10.78 -5.00
C ARG A 241 26.97 -12.00 -5.67
N ASP A 242 26.20 -12.81 -6.39
CA ASP A 242 26.73 -13.98 -7.09
C ASP A 242 27.78 -13.59 -8.15
N ARG A 243 27.55 -12.47 -8.86
CA ARG A 243 28.54 -11.92 -9.80
C ARG A 243 29.81 -11.45 -9.09
N ALA A 244 29.70 -10.79 -7.93
CA ALA A 244 30.86 -10.37 -7.16
C ALA A 244 31.70 -11.58 -6.70
N ASP A 245 31.05 -12.65 -6.22
CA ASP A 245 31.72 -13.87 -5.78
C ASP A 245 32.43 -14.60 -6.94
N LEU A 246 31.81 -14.63 -8.14
CA LEU A 246 32.44 -15.17 -9.34
C LEU A 246 33.67 -14.36 -9.76
N LEU A 247 33.57 -13.02 -9.74
CA LEU A 247 34.69 -12.13 -10.06
C LEU A 247 35.84 -12.31 -9.06
N ALA A 248 35.55 -12.43 -7.76
CA ALA A 248 36.58 -12.67 -6.75
C ALA A 248 37.33 -13.99 -7.00
N LYS A 249 36.61 -15.07 -7.34
CA LYS A 249 37.22 -16.37 -7.70
C LYS A 249 38.11 -16.27 -8.94
N GLU A 250 37.65 -15.58 -9.98
CA GLU A 250 38.42 -15.38 -11.22
C GLU A 250 39.68 -14.52 -10.98
N LEU A 251 39.57 -13.46 -10.17
CA LEU A 251 40.72 -12.65 -9.78
C LEU A 251 41.78 -13.49 -9.06
N ASN A 252 41.36 -14.31 -8.09
CA ASN A 252 42.28 -15.19 -7.37
C ASN A 252 42.98 -16.19 -8.30
N HIS A 253 42.25 -16.78 -9.26
CA HIS A 253 42.85 -17.65 -10.27
C HIS A 253 43.88 -16.91 -11.13
N ARG A 254 43.59 -15.66 -11.54
CA ARG A 254 44.53 -14.83 -12.30
C ARG A 254 45.78 -14.48 -11.51
N VAL A 255 45.65 -14.19 -10.22
CA VAL A 255 46.82 -13.93 -9.37
C VAL A 255 47.73 -15.17 -9.31
N LYS A 256 47.17 -16.38 -9.14
CA LYS A 256 47.96 -17.63 -9.20
C LYS A 256 48.70 -17.78 -10.54
N ASN A 257 48.03 -17.49 -11.66
CA ASN A 257 48.64 -17.54 -12.98
C ASN A 257 49.79 -16.53 -13.12
N LEU A 258 49.65 -15.31 -12.60
CA LEU A 258 50.71 -14.30 -12.61
C LEU A 258 51.93 -14.77 -11.82
N PHE A 259 51.75 -15.35 -10.64
CA PHE A 259 52.85 -15.93 -9.86
C PHE A 259 53.56 -17.06 -10.60
N ALA A 260 52.82 -17.94 -11.30
CA ALA A 260 53.40 -19.01 -12.10
C ALA A 260 54.27 -18.46 -13.26
N VAL A 261 53.80 -17.40 -13.94
CA VAL A 261 54.56 -16.72 -15.00
C VAL A 261 55.83 -16.08 -14.46
N ILE A 262 55.75 -15.37 -13.34
CA ILE A 262 56.92 -14.73 -12.69
C ILE A 262 57.95 -15.80 -12.33
N LEU A 263 57.51 -16.92 -11.74
CA LEU A 263 58.38 -18.04 -11.38
C LEU A 263 59.09 -18.64 -12.61
N ALA A 264 58.38 -18.81 -13.73
CA ALA A 264 58.95 -19.31 -14.98
C ALA A 264 60.01 -18.37 -15.55
N ILE A 265 59.75 -17.04 -15.55
CA ILE A 265 60.71 -16.03 -16.01
C ILE A 265 61.99 -16.09 -15.16
N VAL A 266 61.85 -16.11 -13.84
CA VAL A 266 62.97 -16.16 -12.89
C VAL A 266 63.81 -17.42 -13.11
N GLN A 267 63.18 -18.59 -13.27
CA GLN A 267 63.88 -19.85 -13.53
C GLN A 267 64.58 -19.86 -14.90
N MET A 268 63.94 -19.32 -15.95
CA MET A 268 64.55 -19.18 -17.27
C MET A 268 65.79 -18.28 -17.25
N SER A 269 65.83 -17.25 -16.41
CA SER A 269 67.00 -16.36 -16.29
C SER A 269 68.27 -17.05 -15.76
N ALA A 270 68.14 -18.18 -15.05
CA ALA A 270 69.28 -19.01 -14.62
C ALA A 270 69.71 -20.07 -15.63
N ARG A 271 68.95 -20.29 -16.72
CA ARG A 271 69.22 -21.37 -17.67
C ARG A 271 70.57 -21.14 -18.36
N GLY A 272 71.48 -22.10 -18.23
CA GLY A 272 72.83 -22.02 -18.79
C GLY A 272 73.83 -21.20 -17.96
N LYS A 273 73.48 -20.75 -16.75
CA LYS A 273 74.34 -20.00 -15.83
C LYS A 273 74.47 -20.70 -14.47
N PRO A 274 75.39 -21.68 -14.32
CA PRO A 274 75.55 -22.44 -13.07
C PRO A 274 75.76 -21.55 -11.84
N GLU A 275 76.50 -20.45 -12.00
CA GLU A 275 76.79 -19.46 -10.96
C GLU A 275 75.54 -18.70 -10.45
N ALA A 276 74.46 -18.65 -11.24
CA ALA A 276 73.22 -17.96 -10.87
C ALA A 276 72.17 -18.89 -10.22
N LYS A 277 72.40 -20.22 -10.23
CA LYS A 277 71.41 -21.23 -9.84
C LYS A 277 70.97 -21.09 -8.38
N GLU A 278 71.90 -20.80 -7.47
CA GLU A 278 71.61 -20.66 -6.05
C GLU A 278 70.77 -19.41 -5.75
N VAL A 279 71.14 -18.26 -6.35
CA VAL A 279 70.41 -17.00 -6.21
C VAL A 279 69.00 -17.10 -6.79
N VAL A 280 68.85 -17.71 -7.96
CA VAL A 280 67.54 -17.91 -8.60
C VAL A 280 66.66 -18.92 -7.85
N GLY A 281 67.26 -19.96 -7.27
CA GLY A 281 66.56 -20.86 -6.35
C GLY A 281 65.99 -20.10 -5.16
N SER A 282 66.81 -19.27 -4.51
CA SER A 282 66.38 -18.46 -3.36
C SER A 282 65.26 -17.46 -3.71
N ILE A 283 65.29 -16.83 -4.90
CA ILE A 283 64.21 -15.94 -5.35
C ILE A 283 62.93 -16.74 -5.64
N SER A 284 63.05 -17.90 -6.27
CA SER A 284 61.93 -18.80 -6.58
C SER A 284 61.18 -19.25 -5.32
N ASP A 285 61.94 -19.60 -4.29
CA ASP A 285 61.42 -20.03 -2.98
C ASP A 285 60.59 -18.91 -2.31
N ARG A 286 61.08 -17.66 -2.37
CA ARG A 286 60.34 -16.50 -1.83
C ARG A 286 59.06 -16.17 -2.59
N ILE A 287 59.07 -16.31 -3.92
CA ILE A 287 57.87 -16.10 -4.74
C ILE A 287 56.78 -17.12 -4.34
N ARG A 288 57.16 -18.37 -4.05
CA ARG A 288 56.23 -19.39 -3.54
C ARG A 288 55.71 -19.06 -2.14
N ALA A 289 56.56 -18.51 -1.26
CA ALA A 289 56.14 -18.06 0.06
C ALA A 289 55.12 -16.90 -0.02
N LEU A 290 55.33 -15.94 -0.92
CA LEU A 290 54.38 -14.85 -1.19
C LEU A 290 53.03 -15.38 -1.70
N LEU A 291 53.06 -16.33 -2.65
CA LEU A 291 51.86 -16.98 -3.16
C LEU A 291 51.09 -17.70 -2.05
N THR A 292 51.80 -18.41 -1.17
CA THR A 292 51.19 -19.12 -0.03
C THR A 292 50.52 -18.16 0.94
N ALA A 293 51.20 -17.07 1.30
CA ALA A 293 50.61 -16.05 2.17
C ALA A 293 49.38 -15.39 1.52
N HIS A 294 49.40 -15.16 0.21
CA HIS A 294 48.25 -14.64 -0.53
C HIS A 294 47.08 -15.62 -0.56
N GLU A 295 47.32 -16.93 -0.73
CA GLU A 295 46.24 -17.93 -0.74
C GLU A 295 45.51 -18.05 0.61
N VAL A 296 46.25 -17.98 1.72
CA VAL A 296 45.70 -18.12 3.07
C VAL A 296 44.83 -16.90 3.46
N THR A 297 45.08 -15.72 2.87
CA THR A 297 44.29 -14.50 3.16
C THR A 297 43.01 -14.38 2.33
N GLN A 298 42.82 -15.22 1.31
CA GLN A 298 41.63 -15.20 0.44
C GLN A 298 40.47 -16.11 0.92
N GLY A 299 40.64 -16.82 2.05
CA GLY A 299 39.67 -17.78 2.57
C GLY A 299 38.49 -17.19 3.36
N HIS A 300 38.52 -15.89 3.70
CA HIS A 300 37.49 -15.25 4.53
C HIS A 300 36.71 -14.19 3.74
N SER A 301 35.39 -14.41 3.63
CA SER A 301 34.49 -13.72 2.68
C SER A 301 34.11 -12.29 3.06
N SER A 302 34.59 -11.76 4.19
CA SER A 302 34.17 -10.44 4.69
C SER A 302 35.31 -9.56 5.19
N GLU A 303 36.47 -10.13 5.54
CA GLU A 303 37.62 -9.38 6.04
C GLU A 303 38.93 -10.03 5.54
N PRO A 304 39.95 -9.24 5.16
CA PRO A 304 41.23 -9.75 4.66
C PRO A 304 42.09 -10.26 5.83
N VAL A 305 41.64 -11.33 6.48
CA VAL A 305 42.28 -11.96 7.63
C VAL A 305 42.69 -13.39 7.29
N ALA A 306 43.72 -13.88 7.97
CA ALA A 306 44.23 -15.25 7.83
C ALA A 306 44.31 -15.91 9.21
N LEU A 307 44.00 -17.20 9.29
CA LEU A 307 44.29 -18.00 10.48
C LEU A 307 45.80 -18.23 10.58
N LEU A 308 46.40 -17.83 11.70
CA LEU A 308 47.84 -17.96 11.95
C LEU A 308 48.31 -19.41 11.85
N GLU A 309 47.55 -20.33 12.44
CA GLU A 309 47.81 -21.77 12.36
C GLU A 309 47.87 -22.23 10.90
N LYS A 310 46.94 -21.77 10.07
CA LYS A 310 46.88 -22.19 8.66
C LYS A 310 48.10 -21.71 7.88
N LEU A 311 48.59 -20.51 8.16
CA LEU A 311 49.83 -20.00 7.56
C LEU A 311 51.05 -20.83 7.97
N ILE A 312 51.18 -21.15 9.27
CA ILE A 312 52.27 -22.00 9.79
C ILE A 312 52.20 -23.41 9.19
N GLU A 313 51.02 -24.03 9.18
CA GLU A 313 50.81 -25.36 8.60
C GLU A 313 51.19 -25.38 7.11
N THR A 314 50.69 -24.42 6.32
CA THR A 314 50.89 -24.40 4.87
C THR A 314 52.37 -24.15 4.51
N THR A 315 53.11 -23.41 5.33
CA THR A 315 54.56 -23.20 5.11
C THR A 315 55.41 -24.43 5.41
N LEU A 316 55.02 -25.25 6.40
CA LEU A 316 55.75 -26.46 6.80
C LEU A 316 55.36 -27.69 5.97
N ALA A 317 54.12 -27.76 5.50
CA ALA A 317 53.55 -28.93 4.82
C ALA A 317 54.39 -29.51 3.67
N PRO A 318 55.04 -28.71 2.80
CA PRO A 318 55.82 -29.25 1.67
C PRO A 318 57.02 -30.11 2.07
N TYR A 319 57.53 -29.95 3.29
CA TYR A 319 58.73 -30.63 3.78
C TYR A 319 58.43 -31.65 4.88
N ARG A 320 57.22 -31.61 5.45
CA ARG A 320 56.80 -32.52 6.53
C ARG A 320 56.61 -33.94 5.99
N SER A 321 57.15 -34.92 6.70
CA SER A 321 57.00 -36.35 6.42
C SER A 321 56.95 -37.14 7.72
N ASP A 322 56.83 -38.47 7.65
CA ASP A 322 56.93 -39.36 8.82
C ASP A 322 58.30 -39.25 9.52
N GLU A 323 59.34 -38.83 8.79
CA GLU A 323 60.71 -38.64 9.29
C GLU A 323 60.99 -37.17 9.70
N LEU A 324 60.29 -36.21 9.09
CA LEU A 324 60.46 -34.77 9.33
C LEU A 324 59.25 -34.21 10.10
N VAL A 325 59.25 -34.44 11.41
CA VAL A 325 58.09 -34.15 12.27
C VAL A 325 58.08 -32.68 12.72
N ALA A 326 56.91 -32.04 12.60
CA ALA A 326 56.60 -30.76 13.24
C ALA A 326 55.38 -30.89 14.16
N LYS A 327 55.48 -30.32 15.37
CA LYS A 327 54.38 -30.19 16.34
C LYS A 327 53.97 -28.72 16.42
N LEU A 328 52.69 -28.47 16.21
CA LEU A 328 52.09 -27.13 16.19
C LEU A 328 51.12 -27.04 17.36
N ASP A 329 51.24 -26.02 18.20
CA ASP A 329 50.35 -25.81 19.34
C ASP A 329 50.09 -24.31 19.57
N GLY A 330 48.83 -23.95 19.79
CA GLY A 330 48.46 -22.57 20.05
C GLY A 330 46.98 -22.29 19.82
N PRO A 331 46.48 -21.14 20.31
CA PRO A 331 45.08 -20.77 20.18
C PRO A 331 44.75 -20.29 18.76
N GLU A 332 43.47 -20.27 18.42
CA GLU A 332 42.98 -19.69 17.18
C GLU A 332 43.22 -18.17 17.17
N ILE A 333 44.12 -17.71 16.29
CA ILE A 333 44.47 -16.30 16.13
C ILE A 333 44.30 -15.90 14.66
N LEU A 334 43.50 -14.87 14.42
CA LEU A 334 43.42 -14.19 13.13
C LEU A 334 44.48 -13.08 13.04
N ILE A 335 45.20 -13.05 11.93
CA ILE A 335 46.17 -12.01 11.56
C ILE A 335 45.66 -11.23 10.34
N ALA A 336 45.97 -9.95 10.24
CA ALA A 336 45.62 -9.15 9.07
C ALA A 336 46.43 -9.59 7.84
N SER A 337 45.89 -9.42 6.62
CA SER A 337 46.60 -9.77 5.38
C SER A 337 47.94 -9.05 5.22
N GLU A 338 48.07 -7.84 5.78
CA GLU A 338 49.32 -7.07 5.81
C GLU A 338 50.40 -7.73 6.70
N GLN A 339 49.99 -8.48 7.73
CA GLN A 339 50.88 -9.22 8.62
C GLN A 339 51.18 -10.64 8.08
N ALA A 340 50.23 -11.26 7.38
CA ALA A 340 50.38 -12.61 6.84
C ALA A 340 51.54 -12.73 5.83
N THR A 341 51.76 -11.70 5.00
CA THR A 341 52.82 -11.70 3.98
C THR A 341 54.24 -11.70 4.58
N PRO A 342 54.64 -10.72 5.42
CA PRO A 342 55.95 -10.73 6.05
C PRO A 342 56.15 -11.93 6.99
N LEU A 343 55.10 -12.37 7.70
CA LEU A 343 55.19 -13.55 8.55
C LEU A 343 55.41 -14.83 7.73
N GLY A 344 54.70 -14.99 6.61
CA GLY A 344 54.88 -16.12 5.70
C GLY A 344 56.30 -16.21 5.15
N LEU A 345 56.93 -15.07 4.86
CA LEU A 345 58.34 -15.01 4.45
C LEU A 345 59.29 -15.47 5.56
N VAL A 346 59.08 -15.02 6.80
CA VAL A 346 59.91 -15.43 7.95
C VAL A 346 59.77 -16.93 8.21
N LEU A 347 58.54 -17.44 8.24
CA LEU A 347 58.25 -18.86 8.44
C LEU A 347 58.87 -19.72 7.33
N HIS A 348 58.83 -19.25 6.07
CA HIS A 348 59.44 -19.95 4.95
C HIS A 348 60.98 -20.00 5.06
N GLU A 349 61.63 -18.88 5.40
CA GLU A 349 63.08 -18.86 5.62
C GLU A 349 63.47 -19.74 6.82
N MET A 350 62.67 -19.79 7.89
CA MET A 350 62.89 -20.71 9.01
C MET A 350 62.75 -22.17 8.59
N THR A 351 61.71 -22.50 7.83
CA THR A 351 61.44 -23.83 7.29
C THR A 351 62.59 -24.30 6.40
N THR A 352 63.03 -23.46 5.45
CA THR A 352 64.12 -23.82 4.53
C THR A 352 65.46 -23.97 5.24
N ASN A 353 65.72 -23.15 6.28
CA ASN A 353 66.91 -23.29 7.11
C ASN A 353 66.88 -24.59 7.92
N ALA A 354 65.73 -25.00 8.46
CA ALA A 354 65.59 -26.25 9.17
C ALA A 354 65.91 -27.46 8.27
N VAL A 355 65.46 -27.44 7.01
CA VAL A 355 65.76 -28.50 6.01
C VAL A 355 67.23 -28.52 5.60
N LYS A 356 67.84 -27.36 5.36
CA LYS A 356 69.20 -27.27 4.83
C LYS A 356 70.29 -27.45 5.89
N TYR A 357 70.06 -26.91 7.08
CA TYR A 357 71.10 -26.71 8.09
C TYR A 357 70.67 -27.07 9.51
N GLY A 358 69.37 -27.24 9.76
CA GLY A 358 68.81 -27.36 11.12
C GLY A 358 68.30 -28.76 11.46
N ALA A 359 67.26 -28.84 12.28
CA ALA A 359 66.71 -30.11 12.78
C ALA A 359 66.39 -31.10 11.66
N TRP A 360 65.72 -30.65 10.59
CA TRP A 360 65.30 -31.54 9.51
C TRP A 360 66.41 -32.01 8.57
N ALA A 361 67.59 -31.39 8.60
CA ALA A 361 68.75 -31.91 7.88
C ALA A 361 69.24 -33.27 8.43
N ASN A 362 68.95 -33.56 9.71
CA ASN A 362 69.43 -34.76 10.41
C ASN A 362 68.28 -35.60 11.03
N GLY A 363 67.03 -35.43 10.57
CA GLY A 363 65.88 -36.19 11.08
C GLY A 363 65.38 -35.76 12.46
N GLY A 364 65.66 -34.53 12.88
CA GLY A 364 65.17 -33.92 14.12
C GLY A 364 63.71 -33.45 14.06
N THR A 365 63.26 -32.78 15.12
CA THR A 365 61.86 -32.32 15.27
C THR A 365 61.76 -30.81 15.42
N ILE A 366 60.67 -30.23 14.92
CA ILE A 366 60.34 -28.81 15.07
C ILE A 366 59.11 -28.65 15.98
N LEU A 367 59.19 -27.74 16.93
CA LEU A 367 58.09 -27.33 17.81
C LEU A 367 57.78 -25.87 17.52
N VAL A 368 56.54 -25.59 17.12
CA VAL A 368 56.06 -24.23 16.90
C VAL A 368 54.89 -23.97 17.84
N ASN A 369 55.11 -23.09 18.81
CA ASN A 369 54.10 -22.68 19.75
C ASN A 369 53.75 -21.21 19.52
N TRP A 370 52.48 -20.83 19.56
CA TRP A 370 52.09 -19.43 19.52
C TRP A 370 51.06 -19.10 20.58
N ARG A 371 51.03 -17.83 21.00
CA ARG A 371 50.07 -17.32 21.98
C ARG A 371 49.87 -15.82 21.81
N ARG A 372 48.84 -15.29 22.46
CA ARG A 372 48.65 -13.85 22.65
C ARG A 372 49.17 -13.46 24.04
N GLU A 373 50.00 -12.43 24.10
CA GLU A 373 50.65 -11.97 25.33
C GLU A 373 50.76 -10.44 25.32
N ASN A 374 50.17 -9.76 26.31
CA ASN A 374 50.23 -8.30 26.49
C ASN A 374 49.87 -7.46 25.25
N GLY A 375 48.90 -7.92 24.45
CA GLY A 375 48.48 -7.24 23.21
C GLY A 375 49.28 -7.63 21.96
N ASP A 376 50.33 -8.45 22.12
CA ASP A 376 51.14 -8.98 21.03
C ASP A 376 50.81 -10.44 20.73
N ILE A 377 51.16 -10.87 19.52
CA ILE A 377 51.25 -12.27 19.12
C ILE A 377 52.71 -12.67 19.28
N VAL A 378 52.94 -13.75 20.03
CA VAL A 378 54.26 -14.33 20.26
C VAL A 378 54.28 -15.72 19.63
N ILE A 379 55.25 -15.96 18.75
CA ILE A 379 55.50 -17.25 18.09
C ILE A 379 56.88 -17.72 18.50
N GLN A 380 56.96 -18.95 18.98
CA GLN A 380 58.19 -19.59 19.43
C GLN A 380 58.44 -20.82 18.56
N TRP A 381 59.54 -20.78 17.82
CA TRP A 381 60.03 -21.90 17.04
C TRP A 381 61.24 -22.50 17.74
N ARG A 382 61.22 -23.82 17.93
CA ARG A 382 62.29 -24.58 18.56
C ARG A 382 62.61 -25.80 17.71
N GLU A 383 63.88 -25.93 17.36
CA GLU A 383 64.42 -27.10 16.67
C GLU A 383 65.12 -28.01 17.68
N HIS A 384 64.98 -29.32 17.50
CA HIS A 384 65.66 -30.34 18.31
C HIS A 384 66.26 -31.41 17.40
N GLY A 385 67.48 -31.85 17.70
CA GLY A 385 68.10 -33.02 17.07
C GLY A 385 69.28 -32.72 16.14
N ALA A 386 69.73 -31.46 16.04
CA ALA A 386 70.93 -31.10 15.29
C ALA A 386 71.63 -29.89 15.92
N ARG A 387 72.89 -30.05 16.36
CA ARG A 387 73.72 -28.91 16.75
C ARG A 387 74.07 -28.11 15.51
N ILE A 388 73.66 -26.85 15.47
CA ILE A 388 73.95 -25.93 14.36
C ILE A 388 75.21 -25.14 14.75
N ALA A 389 76.25 -25.17 13.91
CA ALA A 389 77.42 -24.32 14.13
C ALA A 389 77.01 -22.84 14.04
N GLU A 390 77.49 -22.00 14.97
CA GLU A 390 77.26 -20.56 14.88
C GLU A 390 77.75 -20.03 13.52
N PRO A 391 76.90 -19.33 12.75
CA PRO A 391 77.33 -18.74 11.50
C PRO A 391 78.44 -17.72 11.77
N GLY A 392 79.50 -17.71 10.94
CA GLY A 392 80.52 -16.66 11.01
C GLY A 392 79.96 -15.25 10.75
N GLU A 393 80.74 -14.19 11.03
CA GLU A 393 80.36 -12.75 11.02
C GLU A 393 79.68 -12.20 9.73
N ARG A 394 79.54 -12.99 8.65
CA ARG A 394 78.85 -12.56 7.43
C ARG A 394 77.33 -12.67 7.60
N GLN A 395 76.65 -11.52 7.69
CA GLN A 395 75.20 -11.45 7.60
C GLN A 395 74.73 -11.93 6.21
N GLY A 396 74.19 -13.14 6.14
CA GLY A 396 73.57 -13.69 4.94
C GLY A 396 72.23 -13.02 4.61
N PHE A 397 71.73 -13.28 3.40
CA PHE A 397 70.45 -12.72 2.93
C PHE A 397 69.27 -13.05 3.86
N GLY A 398 69.21 -14.26 4.42
CA GLY A 398 68.13 -14.68 5.33
C GLY A 398 67.99 -13.80 6.58
N SER A 399 69.12 -13.32 7.13
CA SER A 399 69.12 -12.41 8.27
C SER A 399 68.57 -11.03 7.89
N MET A 400 68.90 -10.49 6.70
CA MET A 400 68.31 -9.23 6.21
C MET A 400 66.79 -9.35 5.97
N LEU A 401 66.33 -10.50 5.46
CA LEU A 401 64.91 -10.75 5.25
C LEU A 401 64.13 -10.81 6.58
N MET A 402 64.68 -11.47 7.60
CA MET A 402 64.09 -11.49 8.94
C MET A 402 63.98 -10.08 9.54
N THR A 403 65.04 -9.27 9.46
CA THR A 403 65.03 -7.88 9.94
C THR A 403 64.00 -7.01 9.22
N SER A 404 63.92 -7.12 7.88
CA SER A 404 62.95 -6.35 7.11
C SER A 404 61.50 -6.78 7.36
N SER A 405 61.26 -8.08 7.56
CA SER A 405 59.94 -8.63 7.87
C SER A 405 59.49 -8.28 9.29
N ALA A 406 60.40 -8.28 10.26
CA ALA A 406 60.15 -7.78 11.62
C ALA A 406 59.68 -6.32 11.59
N ARG A 407 60.34 -5.47 10.79
CA ARG A 407 59.93 -4.07 10.59
C ARG A 407 58.54 -3.95 9.96
N GLN A 408 58.22 -4.77 8.95
CA GLN A 408 56.88 -4.76 8.32
C GLN A 408 55.78 -5.24 9.29
N LEU A 409 56.09 -6.20 10.15
CA LEU A 409 55.23 -6.66 11.23
C LEU A 409 55.10 -5.66 12.38
N ARG A 410 55.92 -4.60 12.40
CA ARG A 410 56.10 -3.68 13.54
C ARG A 410 56.45 -4.45 14.83
N GLY A 411 57.29 -5.47 14.68
CA GLY A 411 57.64 -6.42 15.72
C GLY A 411 59.13 -6.74 15.75
N GLU A 412 59.47 -7.77 16.51
CA GLU A 412 60.82 -8.24 16.78
C GLU A 412 60.95 -9.71 16.39
N VAL A 413 62.10 -10.07 15.82
CA VAL A 413 62.46 -11.46 15.48
C VAL A 413 63.83 -11.72 16.07
N GLU A 414 63.90 -12.51 17.13
CA GLU A 414 65.14 -12.89 17.78
C GLU A 414 65.50 -14.34 17.43
N ARG A 415 66.77 -14.57 17.07
CA ARG A 415 67.29 -15.89 16.72
C ARG A 415 68.48 -16.24 17.59
N ARG A 416 68.45 -17.43 18.17
CA ARG A 416 69.51 -18.02 19.00
C ARG A 416 69.83 -19.43 18.51
N PHE A 417 71.09 -19.83 18.59
CA PHE A 417 71.52 -21.21 18.35
C PHE A 417 71.84 -21.83 19.70
N THR A 418 71.26 -22.99 19.97
CA THR A 418 71.48 -23.76 21.20
C THR A 418 72.12 -25.10 20.86
N ASP A 419 72.55 -25.82 21.89
CA ASP A 419 73.09 -27.18 21.73
C ASP A 419 72.08 -28.17 21.13
N GLU A 420 70.78 -27.85 21.20
CA GLU A 420 69.68 -28.69 20.71
C GLU A 420 69.23 -28.33 19.28
N GLY A 421 69.46 -27.07 18.84
CA GLY A 421 69.06 -26.57 17.53
C GLY A 421 68.88 -25.05 17.48
N ALA A 422 68.16 -24.55 16.48
CA ALA A 422 67.77 -23.14 16.43
C ALA A 422 66.55 -22.84 17.31
N ALA A 423 66.61 -21.72 18.03
CA ALA A 423 65.48 -21.12 18.75
C ALA A 423 65.17 -19.74 18.16
N ILE A 424 63.96 -19.56 17.63
CA ILE A 424 63.48 -18.27 17.10
C ILE A 424 62.26 -17.82 17.88
N ASP A 425 62.26 -16.57 18.32
CA ASP A 425 61.14 -15.92 18.98
C ASP A 425 60.70 -14.73 18.12
N ILE A 426 59.43 -14.73 17.70
CA ILE A 426 58.82 -13.67 16.89
C ILE A 426 57.74 -13.02 17.75
N ARG A 427 57.76 -11.70 17.83
CA ARG A 427 56.77 -10.91 18.57
C ARG A 427 56.26 -9.75 17.72
N PHE A 428 54.96 -9.61 17.58
CA PHE A 428 54.38 -8.48 16.83
C PHE A 428 52.98 -8.12 17.35
N PRO A 429 52.51 -6.87 17.17
CA PRO A 429 51.20 -6.45 17.66
C PRO A 429 50.06 -7.28 17.10
N ALA A 430 49.14 -7.73 17.96
CA ALA A 430 47.91 -8.34 17.49
C ALA A 430 47.07 -7.31 16.72
N PRO A 431 46.38 -7.69 15.64
CA PRO A 431 45.48 -6.77 14.96
C PRO A 431 44.38 -6.29 15.93
N VAL A 432 44.21 -4.98 16.03
CA VAL A 432 43.16 -4.36 16.85
C VAL A 432 41.82 -4.77 16.25
N LYS A 433 40.95 -5.44 17.03
CA LYS A 433 39.58 -5.69 16.61
C LYS A 433 38.91 -4.34 16.32
N PRO A 434 38.34 -4.10 15.13
CA PRO A 434 37.51 -2.93 14.90
C PRO A 434 36.15 -3.13 15.59
N SER A 435 36.12 -3.11 16.93
CA SER A 435 34.85 -3.11 17.69
C SER A 435 35.02 -2.64 19.14
N GLU A 436 35.84 -1.61 19.42
CA GLU A 436 35.88 -1.02 20.77
C GLU A 436 36.23 0.48 20.79
N SER A 437 36.19 1.18 19.65
CA SER A 437 36.45 2.62 19.54
C SER A 437 35.20 3.48 19.28
N ALA A 438 34.00 2.93 19.48
CA ALA A 438 32.74 3.67 19.28
C ALA A 438 32.01 4.09 20.58
N GLU A 439 32.59 3.89 21.77
CA GLU A 439 31.91 4.19 23.04
C GLU A 439 32.50 5.34 23.87
N ASN A 440 33.48 6.09 23.36
CA ASN A 440 34.05 7.19 24.14
C ASN A 440 33.92 8.56 23.47
N HIS A 441 32.72 8.89 22.98
CA HIS A 441 32.22 10.26 22.80
C HIS A 441 30.72 10.26 23.13
N GLY A 442 30.40 10.18 24.43
CA GLY A 442 29.07 10.44 24.99
C GLY A 442 29.11 11.73 25.80
#